data_AF-A0A530BPV9-F1
#
_entry.id   AF-A0A530BPV9-F1
#
_cell.length_a   1.000
_cell.length_b   1.000
_cell.length_c   1.000
_cell.angle_alpha   90.00
_cell.angle_beta   90.00
_cell.angle_gamma   90.00
#
_symmetry.space_group_name_H-M   'P 1'
#
loop_
_entity.id
_entity.type
_entity.pdbx_description
1 polymer ?
#
loop_
_entity_poly.entity_id
_entity_poly.type
_entity_poly.pdbx_seq_one_letter_code
_entity_poly.pdbx_strand_id
1 'polypeptide(L)'
;MITFPNESAKYRAARETLLQKEIELRRAMEAVAAARRALPPGGLVAQDYVFDGLDGEGKATRVGLSDLFQPGKGSLNLYQMM
;
A
#
# COMPACT_ATOMS: atom_id res chain seq x y z
N MET A 1 -11.81 -2.08 30.21
CA MET A 1 -10.36 -2.19 29.97
C MET A 1 -9.96 -3.63 30.26
N ILE A 2 -9.23 -4.29 29.36
CA ILE A 2 -8.86 -5.70 29.54
C ILE A 2 -7.73 -5.78 30.57
N THR A 3 -7.92 -6.58 31.61
CA THR A 3 -6.91 -6.86 32.64
C THR A 3 -6.30 -8.24 32.41
N PHE A 4 -4.98 -8.36 32.52
CA PHE A 4 -4.29 -9.65 32.41
C PHE A 4 -4.04 -10.26 33.79
N PRO A 5 -4.11 -11.60 33.92
CA PRO A 5 -3.71 -12.28 35.16
C PRO A 5 -2.29 -11.90 35.59
N ASN A 6 -2.11 -11.65 36.88
CA ASN A 6 -0.82 -11.33 37.52
C ASN A 6 -0.13 -10.03 37.05
N GLU A 7 -0.81 -9.13 36.34
CA GLU A 7 -0.21 -7.85 35.94
C GLU A 7 -0.04 -6.90 37.14
N SER A 8 1.13 -6.27 37.25
CA SER A 8 1.34 -5.23 38.26
C SER A 8 0.62 -3.93 37.90
N ALA A 9 0.27 -3.12 38.89
CA ALA A 9 -0.34 -1.80 38.66
C ALA A 9 0.54 -0.89 37.78
N LYS A 10 1.87 -0.95 37.98
CA LYS A 10 2.85 -0.21 37.16
C LYS A 10 2.82 -0.66 35.70
N TYR A 11 2.78 -1.96 35.45
CA TYR A 11 2.69 -2.52 34.11
C TYR A 11 1.39 -2.09 33.43
N ARG A 12 0.25 -2.19 34.14
CA ARG A 12 -1.04 -1.75 33.63
C ARG A 12 -1.00 -0.29 33.19
N ALA A 13 -0.58 0.64 34.05
CA ALA A 13 -0.51 2.06 33.71
C ALA A 13 0.39 2.36 32.51
N ALA A 14 1.54 1.68 32.41
CA ALA A 14 2.44 1.81 31.26
C ALA A 14 1.80 1.31 29.96
N ARG A 15 1.09 0.17 30.02
CA ARG A 15 0.38 -0.40 28.86
C ARG A 15 -0.79 0.49 28.41
N GLU A 16 -1.53 1.08 29.34
CA GLU A 16 -2.61 2.01 29.02
C GLU A 16 -2.07 3.25 28.30
N THR A 17 -0.93 3.78 28.77
CA THR A 17 -0.24 4.90 28.12
C THR A 17 0.23 4.51 26.71
N LEU A 18 0.79 3.31 26.54
CA LEU A 18 1.20 2.81 25.22
C LEU A 18 0.00 2.66 24.28
N LEU A 19 -1.09 2.05 24.75
CA LEU A 19 -2.30 1.85 23.95
C LEU A 19 -2.86 3.19 23.42
N GLN A 20 -2.84 4.23 24.24
CA GLN A 20 -3.27 5.55 23.81
C GLN A 20 -2.39 6.09 22.66
N LYS A 21 -1.06 5.93 22.75
CA LYS A 21 -0.13 6.29 21.68
C LYS A 21 -0.34 5.47 20.40
N GLU A 22 -0.62 4.18 20.53
CA GLU A 22 -0.90 3.30 19.39
C GLU A 22 -2.20 3.70 18.66
N ILE A 23 -3.24 4.09 19.42
CA ILE A 23 -4.49 4.61 18.85
C ILE A 23 -4.24 5.91 18.07
N GLU A 24 -3.46 6.82 18.64
CA GLU A 24 -3.09 8.08 17.97
C GLU A 24 -2.30 7.83 16.69
N LEU A 25 -1.30 6.94 16.74
CA LEU A 25 -0.53 6.55 15.56
C LEU A 25 -1.41 5.96 14.47
N ARG A 26 -2.33 5.06 14.82
CA ARG A 26 -3.28 4.47 13.86
C ARG A 26 -4.14 5.55 13.20
N ARG A 27 -4.67 6.50 13.96
CA ARG A 27 -5.47 7.62 13.41
C ARG A 27 -4.65 8.48 12.45
N ALA A 28 -3.41 8.78 12.79
CA ALA A 28 -2.52 9.56 11.93
C ALA A 28 -2.22 8.82 10.60
N MET A 29 -1.96 7.51 10.67
CA MET A 29 -1.74 6.68 9.49
C MET A 29 -2.97 6.64 8.58
N GLU A 30 -4.17 6.48 9.14
CA GLU A 30 -5.42 6.50 8.37
C GLU A 30 -5.67 7.87 7.73
N ALA A 31 -5.39 8.98 8.44
CA ALA A 31 -5.50 10.32 7.89
C ALA A 31 -4.55 10.53 6.69
N VAL A 32 -3.31 10.04 6.78
CA VAL A 32 -2.36 10.07 5.66
C VAL A 32 -2.84 9.22 4.50
N ALA A 33 -3.37 8.02 4.77
CA ALA A 33 -3.92 7.15 3.73
C ALA A 33 -5.11 7.81 3.02
N ALA A 34 -6.01 8.46 3.76
CA ALA A 34 -7.12 9.23 3.20
C ALA A 34 -6.61 10.40 2.34
N ALA A 35 -5.65 11.17 2.83
CA ALA A 35 -5.05 12.28 2.09
C ALA A 35 -4.39 11.80 0.79
N ARG A 36 -3.70 10.65 0.79
CA ARG A 36 -3.12 10.05 -0.41
C ARG A 36 -4.18 9.67 -1.44
N ARG A 37 -5.30 9.07 -1.01
CA ARG A 37 -6.41 8.71 -1.91
C ARG A 37 -7.14 9.93 -2.48
N ALA A 38 -7.08 11.06 -1.78
CA ALA A 38 -7.69 12.33 -2.20
C ALA A 38 -6.80 13.15 -3.15
N LEU A 39 -5.57 12.73 -3.44
CA LEU A 39 -4.72 13.43 -4.40
C LEU A 39 -5.40 13.44 -5.78
N PRO A 40 -5.30 14.55 -6.53
CA PRO A 40 -5.74 14.57 -7.92
C PRO A 40 -4.91 13.58 -8.75
N PRO A 41 -5.38 13.22 -9.96
CA PRO A 41 -4.57 12.45 -10.90
C PRO A 41 -3.17 13.06 -11.04
N GLY A 42 -2.15 12.19 -11.04
CA GLY A 42 -0.77 12.61 -11.23
C GLY A 42 -0.53 13.20 -12.62
N GLY A 43 0.70 13.66 -12.84
CA GLY A 43 1.12 14.12 -14.16
C GLY A 43 1.00 13.02 -15.21
N LEU A 44 0.84 13.44 -16.48
CA LEU A 44 0.90 12.53 -17.61
C LEU A 44 2.26 11.84 -17.65
N VAL A 45 2.25 10.54 -17.94
CA VAL A 45 3.48 9.79 -18.19
C VAL A 45 4.08 10.30 -19.49
N ALA A 46 5.30 10.85 -19.42
CA ALA A 46 5.90 11.59 -20.53
C ALA A 46 6.26 10.72 -21.75
N GLN A 47 6.43 9.42 -21.54
CA GLN A 47 6.85 8.46 -22.55
C GLN A 47 6.23 7.10 -22.26
N ASP A 48 6.06 6.31 -23.31
CA ASP A 48 5.66 4.91 -23.17
C ASP A 48 6.90 4.08 -22.80
N TYR A 49 7.03 3.72 -21.53
CA TYR A 49 8.18 2.98 -21.03
C TYR A 49 8.19 1.55 -21.58
N VAL A 50 9.38 1.01 -21.84
CA VAL A 50 9.54 -0.35 -22.35
C VAL A 50 10.19 -1.23 -21.29
N PHE A 51 9.62 -2.40 -21.06
CA PHE A 51 10.11 -3.40 -20.11
C PHE A 51 10.57 -4.66 -20.85
N ASP A 52 11.54 -5.35 -20.28
CA ASP A 52 11.84 -6.73 -20.67
C ASP A 52 10.82 -7.66 -19.99
N GLY A 53 10.25 -8.58 -20.77
CA GLY A 53 9.21 -9.48 -20.30
C GLY A 53 9.18 -10.79 -21.09
N LEU A 54 8.13 -11.57 -20.87
CA LEU A 54 7.88 -12.80 -21.61
C LEU A 54 6.56 -12.67 -22.38
N ASP A 55 6.52 -13.19 -23.61
CA ASP A 55 5.28 -13.31 -24.38
C ASP A 55 4.38 -14.46 -23.86
N GLY A 56 3.23 -14.68 -24.51
CA GLY A 56 2.30 -15.75 -24.15
C GLY A 56 2.89 -17.15 -24.24
N GLU A 57 3.97 -17.32 -25.00
CA GLU A 57 4.73 -18.54 -25.20
C GLU A 57 5.97 -18.62 -24.31
N GLY A 58 6.20 -17.64 -23.43
CA GLY A 58 7.33 -17.60 -22.49
C GLY A 58 8.66 -17.18 -23.11
N LYS A 59 8.67 -16.58 -24.30
CA LYS A 59 9.89 -16.08 -24.96
C LYS A 59 10.17 -14.64 -24.53
N ALA A 60 11.45 -14.32 -24.42
CA ALA A 60 11.90 -12.97 -24.13
C ALA A 60 11.36 -11.97 -25.17
N THR A 61 10.70 -10.92 -24.68
CA THR A 61 10.13 -9.87 -25.49
C THR A 61 10.28 -8.52 -24.81
N ARG A 62 10.01 -7.45 -25.56
CA ARG A 62 9.89 -6.09 -25.04
C ARG A 62 8.42 -5.69 -25.08
N VAL A 63 7.93 -5.12 -23.98
CA VAL A 63 6.53 -4.70 -23.84
C VAL A 63 6.46 -3.24 -23.42
N GLY A 64 5.65 -2.44 -24.12
CA GLY A 64 5.37 -1.06 -23.73
C GLY A 64 4.46 -1.01 -22.50
N LEU A 65 4.53 0.07 -21.73
CA LEU A 65 3.65 0.30 -20.60
C LEU A 65 2.19 0.37 -21.06
N SER A 66 1.94 0.99 -22.21
CA SER A 66 0.61 1.09 -22.81
C SER A 66 0.04 -0.28 -23.21
N ASP A 67 0.89 -1.21 -23.67
CA ASP A 67 0.51 -2.56 -24.07
C ASP A 67 0.04 -3.43 -22.89
N LEU A 68 0.37 -3.05 -21.66
CA LEU A 68 -0.06 -3.77 -20.44
C LEU A 68 -1.54 -3.54 -20.11
N PHE A 69 -2.21 -2.57 -20.74
CA PHE A 69 -3.61 -2.27 -20.52
C PHE A 69 -4.50 -3.03 -21.49
N GLN A 70 -5.55 -3.66 -20.98
CA GLN A 70 -6.58 -4.24 -21.86
C GLN A 70 -7.42 -3.12 -22.51
N PRO A 71 -7.93 -3.34 -23.74
CA PRO A 71 -8.82 -2.39 -24.40
C PRO A 71 -9.99 -1.98 -23.49
N GLY A 72 -10.19 -0.68 -23.33
CA GLY A 72 -11.24 -0.12 -22.47
C GLY A 72 -10.95 -0.14 -20.96
N LYS A 73 -9.76 -0.58 -20.51
CA LYS A 73 -9.37 -0.56 -19.09
C LYS A 73 -8.31 0.51 -18.83
N GLY A 74 -8.60 1.42 -17.91
CA GLY A 74 -7.66 2.46 -17.44
C GLY A 74 -6.87 2.09 -16.19
N SER A 75 -6.84 0.82 -15.81
CA SER A 75 -6.16 0.35 -14.59
C SER A 75 -5.32 -0.88 -14.87
N LEU A 76 -4.09 -0.87 -14.36
CA LEU A 76 -3.16 -1.98 -14.39
C LEU A 76 -2.99 -2.52 -12.97
N ASN A 77 -3.12 -3.84 -12.78
CA ASN A 77 -2.86 -4.48 -11.50
C ASN A 77 -1.41 -4.98 -11.47
N LEU A 78 -0.63 -4.51 -10.50
CA LEU A 78 0.73 -4.97 -10.27
C LEU A 78 0.71 -5.95 -9.10
N TYR A 79 1.20 -7.17 -9.34
CA TYR A 79 1.34 -8.19 -8.31
C TYR A 79 2.79 -8.67 -8.27
N GLN A 80 3.40 -8.59 -7.10
CA GLN A 80 4.73 -9.11 -6.83
C GLN A 80 4.60 -10.16 -5.74
N MET A 81 4.92 -11.40 -6.06
CA MET A 81 5.02 -12.48 -5.07
C MET A 81 6.49 -12.59 -4.64
N MET A 82 6.74 -12.48 -3.33
CA MET A 82 8.05 -12.80 -2.73
C MET A 82 8.19 -14.31 -2.54
#